data_AF-A0A946IM72-F1
#
_entry.id   AF-A0A946IM72-F1
#
_cell.length_a   1.000
_cell.length_b   1.000
_cell.length_c   1.000
_cell.angle_alpha   90.00
_cell.angle_beta   90.00
_cell.angle_gamma   90.00
#
_symmetry.space_group_name_H-M   'P 1'
#
loop_
_entity.id
_entity.type
_entity.pdbx_description
1 polymer ?
#
loop_
_entity_poly.entity_id
_entity_poly.type
_entity_poly.pdbx_seq_one_letter_code
_entity_poly.pdbx_strand_id
1 'polypeptide(L)' 'VVNLHPIAIIVAVLLFGGIWGFWGVFFAIPLATLVKAVFNAWPDGSSVEEISEG' A
#
# COMPACT_ATOMS: atom_id res chain seq x y z
N VAL A 1 0.17 -14.50 4.04
CA VAL A 1 -0.58 -14.41 2.76
C VAL A 1 -1.18 -13.02 2.66
N VAL A 2 -1.25 -12.42 1.46
CA VAL A 2 -1.59 -10.99 1.29
C VAL A 2 -3.01 -10.69 1.80
N ASN A 3 -3.15 -10.10 2.99
CA ASN A 3 -4.42 -9.58 3.53
C ASN A 3 -4.78 -8.22 2.89
N LEU A 4 -4.56 -8.07 1.58
CA LEU A 4 -4.93 -6.85 0.88
C LEU A 4 -6.44 -6.92 0.64
N HIS A 5 -7.16 -6.11 1.38
CA HIS A 5 -8.61 -6.02 1.26
C HIS A 5 -8.96 -5.75 -0.21
N PRO A 6 -9.91 -6.48 -0.82
CA PRO A 6 -10.31 -6.32 -2.23
C PRO A 6 -10.60 -4.86 -2.62
N ILE A 7 -11.04 -4.07 -1.64
CA ILE A 7 -11.22 -2.62 -1.71
C ILE A 7 -9.98 -1.86 -2.20
N ALA A 8 -8.77 -2.23 -1.78
CA ALA A 8 -7.55 -1.53 -2.19
C ALA A 8 -7.31 -1.64 -3.71
N ILE A 9 -7.64 -2.79 -4.30
CA ILE A 9 -7.53 -3.02 -5.74
C ILE A 9 -8.58 -2.20 -6.49
N ILE A 10 -9.82 -2.20 -5.98
CA ILE A 10 -10.93 -1.44 -6.58
C ILE A 10 -10.62 0.07 -6.57
N VAL A 11 -10.12 0.61 -5.45
CA VAL A 11 -9.74 2.03 -5.34
C VAL A 11 -8.60 2.38 -6.30
N ALA A 12 -7.58 1.51 -6.44
CA ALA A 12 -6.48 1.73 -7.37
C ALA A 12 -6.97 1.81 -8.83
N VAL A 13 -7.88 0.92 -9.23
CA VAL A 13 -8.46 0.90 -10.58
C VAL A 13 -9.37 2.11 -10.82
N LEU A 14 -10.17 2.53 -9.83
CA LEU A 14 -11.07 3.69 -9.98
C LEU A 14 -10.29 5.02 -10.07
N LEU A 15 -9.26 5.21 -9.25
CA LEU A 15 -8.44 6.43 -9.29
C LEU A 15 -7.62 6.52 -10.58
N PHE A 16 -6.93 5.45 -10.97
CA PHE A 16 -6.08 5.48 -12.15
C PHE A 16 -6.89 5.38 -13.44
N GLY A 17 -7.88 4.51 -13.47
CA GLY A 17 -8.81 4.38 -14.60
C GLY A 17 -9.67 5.63 -14.81
N GLY A 18 -10.03 6.35 -13.74
CA GLY A 18 -10.80 7.59 -13.82
C GLY A 18 -9.96 8.80 -14.26
N ILE A 19 -8.72 8.93 -13.78
CA ILE A 19 -7.86 10.09 -14.07
C ILE A 19 -7.15 9.95 -15.44
N TRP A 20 -6.76 8.74 -15.84
CA TRP A 20 -5.97 8.48 -17.07
C TRP A 20 -6.70 7.62 -18.12
N GLY A 21 -7.93 7.18 -17.86
CA GLY A 21 -8.67 6.29 -18.75
C GLY A 21 -8.08 4.88 -18.80
N PHE A 22 -8.10 4.26 -19.99
CA PHE A 22 -7.67 2.87 -20.21
C PHE A 22 -6.24 2.56 -19.74
N TRP A 23 -5.32 3.54 -19.85
CA TRP A 23 -3.93 3.41 -19.41
C TRP A 23 -3.81 3.21 -17.91
N GLY A 24 -4.73 3.76 -17.12
CA GLY A 24 -4.72 3.64 -15.66
C GLY A 24 -4.94 2.21 -15.15
N VAL A 25 -5.63 1.37 -15.93
CA VAL A 25 -5.88 -0.04 -15.54
C VAL A 25 -4.59 -0.86 -15.57
N PHE A 26 -3.67 -0.59 -16.50
CA PHE A 26 -2.37 -1.26 -16.58
C PHE A 26 -1.41 -0.86 -15.45
N PHE A 27 -1.46 0.41 -15.02
CA PHE A 27 -0.63 0.91 -13.94
C PHE A 27 -1.11 0.51 -12.53
N ALA A 28 -2.32 -0.04 -12.39
CA ALA A 28 -2.86 -0.48 -11.10
C ALA A 28 -2.01 -1.58 -10.43
N ILE A 29 -1.41 -2.49 -11.21
CA ILE A 29 -0.57 -3.58 -10.69
C ILE A 29 0.79 -3.05 -10.17
N PRO A 30 1.57 -2.27 -10.95
CA PRO A 30 2.75 -1.58 -10.44
C PRO A 30 2.45 -0.76 -9.19
N LEU A 31 1.34 -0.04 -9.17
CA LEU A 31 1.00 0.86 -8.08
C LEU A 31 0.58 0.13 -6.79
N ALA A 32 -0.16 -0.96 -6.89
CA ALA A 32 -0.46 -1.80 -5.72
C ALA A 32 0.82 -2.30 -5.05
N THR A 33 1.84 -2.61 -5.86
CA THR A 33 3.17 -3.01 -5.40
C THR A 33 3.91 -1.83 -4.75
N LEU A 34 3.82 -0.63 -5.34
CA LEU A 34 4.42 0.59 -4.79
C LEU A 34 3.81 0.97 -3.44
N VAL A 35 2.48 0.99 -3.33
CA VAL A 35 1.76 1.31 -2.08
C VAL A 35 2.17 0.33 -0.98
N LYS A 36 2.22 -0.97 -1.30
CA LYS A 36 2.69 -1.99 -0.36
C LYS A 36 4.15 -1.77 0.06
N ALA A 37 5.03 -1.42 -0.87
CA ALA A 37 6.44 -1.16 -0.59
C ALA A 37 6.62 0.08 0.31
N VAL A 38 5.85 1.15 0.06
CA VAL A 38 5.85 2.36 0.89
C VAL A 38 5.36 2.04 2.31
N PHE A 39 4.26 1.30 2.45
CA PHE A 39 3.78 0.89 3.77
C PHE A 39 4.80 -0.01 4.50
N ASN A 40 5.45 -0.92 3.79
CA ASN A 40 6.46 -1.80 4.38
C ASN A 40 7.78 -1.07 4.72
N ALA A 41 8.08 0.03 4.03
CA ALA A 41 9.23 0.88 4.30
C ALA A 41 8.92 1.98 5.33
N TRP A 42 7.65 2.14 5.72
CA TRP A 42 7.29 3.12 6.73
C TRP A 42 7.82 2.64 8.08
N PRO A 43 8.65 3.45 8.76
CA PRO A 43 9.18 3.07 10.06
C PRO A 43 8.01 2.92 11.04
N ASP A 44 7.84 1.70 11.57
CA ASP A 44 6.90 1.46 12.65
C ASP A 44 7.44 2.18 13.88
N GLY A 45 6.70 3.18 14.34
CA GLY A 45 7.06 4.01 15.48
C GLY A 45 6.95 3.27 16.82
N SER A 46 7.16 1.96 16.85
CA SER A 46 7.35 1.21 18.09
C SER A 46 8.71 1.59 18.67
N SER A 47 8.72 2.75 19.32
CA SER A 47 9.69 3.12 20.34
C SER A 47 9.94 1.91 21.23
N VAL A 48 11.19 1.48 21.24
CA VAL A 48 11.75 0.49 22.16
C VAL A 48 11.37 0.87 23.59
N GLU A 49 10.37 0.18 24.15
CA GLU A 49 10.14 0.09 25.58
C GLU A 49 10.90 -1.14 26.08
N GLU A 50 12.23 -1.12 25.94
CA GLU A 50 13.15 -2.15 26.45
C GLU A 50 14.28 -1.48 27.23
N ILE A 51 13.90 -0.63 28.19
CA ILE A 51 14.77 -0.16 29.27
C ILE A 51 13.92 -0.08 30.54
N SER A 52 13.54 -1.22 31.13
CA SER A 52 13.06 -1.22 32.53
C SER A 52 13.22 -2.54 33.30
N GLU A 53 13.81 -3.60 32.76
CA GLU A 53 14.24 -4.72 33.62
C GLU A 53 15.68 -4.46 34.08
N GLY A 54 15.78 -3.73 35.20
CA GLY A 54 16.98 -3.62 36.01
C GLY A 54 17.13 -4.77 37.01
#